data_AF-A0A4R7JW63-F1
#
_entry.id   AF-A0A4R7JW63-F1
#
_cell.length_a   1.000
_cell.length_b   1.000
_cell.length_c   1.000
_cell.angle_alpha   90.00
_cell.angle_beta   90.00
_cell.angle_gamma   90.00
#
_symmetry.space_group_name_H-M   'P 1'
#
loop_
_entity.id
_entity.type
_entity.pdbx_description
1 polymer ?
#
loop_
_entity_poly.entity_id
_entity_poly.type
_entity_poly.pdbx_seq_one_letter_code
_entity_poly.pdbx_strand_id
1 'polypeptide(L)'
;MELPLIHETFQSWAQSLNEQGLSARFAHDLATPDEGLILSALLLTARTDPQRRANGPARRRPYERPLARLRYLISVATPERNAQAEEALLSVMTWAEGTAGLDLLTEDPSPSWWQAWGTPPRPSFLLEASVTETSQPPDTPVVKKHQIDLVGREPG
;
A
#
# COMPACT_ATOMS: atom_id res chain seq x y z
N MET A 1 5.62 -2.96 -3.48
CA MET A 1 4.81 -4.07 -2.93
C MET A 1 3.68 -4.40 -3.90
N GLU A 2 3.29 -5.65 -4.06
CA GLU A 2 2.11 -6.01 -4.88
C GLU A 2 0.79 -5.80 -4.11
N LEU A 3 -0.31 -5.56 -4.81
CA LEU A 3 -1.63 -5.35 -4.18
C LEU A 3 -2.09 -6.49 -3.26
N PRO A 4 -1.98 -7.78 -3.65
CA PRO A 4 -2.38 -8.89 -2.78
C PRO A 4 -1.55 -8.93 -1.49
N LEU A 5 -0.25 -8.62 -1.60
CA LEU A 5 0.66 -8.61 -0.46
C LEU A 5 0.31 -7.53 0.57
N ILE A 6 -0.23 -6.38 0.13
CA ILE A 6 -0.74 -5.34 1.06
C ILE A 6 -1.91 -5.90 1.89
N HIS A 7 -2.83 -6.60 1.24
CA HIS A 7 -3.99 -7.19 1.91
C HIS A 7 -3.58 -8.28 2.91
N GLU A 8 -2.68 -9.19 2.48
CA GLU A 8 -2.12 -10.24 3.34
C GLU A 8 -1.37 -9.66 4.55
N THR A 9 -0.67 -8.54 4.36
CA THR A 9 0.01 -7.83 5.45
C THR A 9 -0.97 -7.33 6.51
N PHE A 10 -2.09 -6.73 6.11
CA PHE A 10 -3.07 -6.24 7.07
C PHE A 10 -3.80 -7.38 7.80
N GLN A 11 -4.06 -8.50 7.10
CA GLN A 11 -4.59 -9.70 7.71
C GLN A 11 -3.62 -10.31 8.72
N SER A 12 -2.33 -10.38 8.38
CA SER A 12 -1.31 -10.94 9.28
C SER A 12 -1.14 -10.09 10.53
N TRP A 13 -1.28 -8.77 10.46
CA TRP A 13 -1.31 -7.92 11.65
C TRP A 13 -2.48 -8.25 12.59
N ALA A 14 -3.68 -8.45 12.05
CA ALA A 14 -4.82 -8.89 12.88
C ALA A 14 -4.57 -10.28 13.50
N GLN A 15 -3.92 -11.18 12.76
CA GLN A 15 -3.51 -12.48 13.30
C GLN A 15 -2.47 -12.33 14.43
N SER A 16 -1.45 -11.49 14.25
CA SER A 16 -0.45 -11.24 15.29
C SER A 16 -1.04 -10.62 16.56
N LEU A 17 -2.07 -9.79 16.44
CA LEU A 17 -2.83 -9.31 17.60
C LEU A 17 -3.53 -10.49 18.33
N ASN A 18 -4.14 -11.43 17.60
CA ASN A 18 -4.70 -12.64 18.21
C ASN A 18 -3.64 -13.47 18.96
N GLU A 19 -2.45 -13.60 18.37
CA GLU A 19 -1.33 -14.32 18.99
C GLU A 19 -0.84 -13.62 20.28
N GLN A 20 -1.06 -12.31 20.42
CA GLN A 20 -0.85 -11.56 21.66
C GLN A 20 -2.01 -11.68 22.67
N GLY A 21 -3.01 -12.50 22.39
CA GLY A 21 -4.20 -12.67 23.22
C GLY A 21 -5.28 -11.61 23.01
N LEU A 22 -5.11 -10.75 22.01
CA LEU A 22 -6.07 -9.72 21.64
C LEU A 22 -7.01 -10.30 20.57
N SER A 23 -8.23 -10.69 20.94
CA SER A 23 -9.22 -11.22 19.99
C SER A 23 -9.53 -10.17 18.90
N ALA A 24 -8.87 -10.27 17.75
CA ALA A 24 -8.84 -9.26 16.71
C ALA A 24 -9.26 -9.82 15.36
N ARG A 25 -10.01 -9.02 14.59
CA ARG A 25 -10.35 -9.34 13.20
C ARG A 25 -9.98 -8.20 12.26
N PHE A 26 -9.69 -8.53 11.01
CA PHE A 26 -9.40 -7.55 9.98
C PHE A 26 -10.65 -7.14 9.20
N ALA A 27 -10.76 -5.86 8.84
CA ALA A 27 -11.82 -5.31 8.00
C ALA A 27 -11.30 -4.23 7.03
N HIS A 28 -11.97 -4.05 5.88
CA HIS A 28 -11.66 -3.00 4.91
C HIS A 28 -12.49 -1.73 5.07
N ASP A 29 -13.45 -1.77 5.97
CA ASP A 29 -14.39 -0.69 6.27
C ASP A 29 -14.33 -0.34 7.76
N LEU A 30 -15.08 0.70 8.12
CA LEU A 30 -15.21 1.12 9.51
C LEU A 30 -16.32 0.34 10.20
N ALA A 31 -16.13 -0.97 10.33
CA ALA A 31 -17.07 -1.83 11.03
C ALA A 31 -17.20 -1.46 12.52
N THR A 32 -18.41 -1.67 13.05
CA THR A 32 -18.70 -1.58 14.47
C THR A 32 -18.27 -2.88 15.16
N PRO A 33 -17.55 -2.82 16.28
CA PRO A 33 -17.15 -3.99 17.05
C PRO A 33 -18.34 -4.51 17.87
N ASP A 34 -18.81 -5.71 17.54
CA ASP A 34 -19.77 -6.45 18.37
C ASP A 34 -19.05 -7.22 19.49
N GLU A 35 -17.95 -7.88 19.14
CA GLU A 35 -17.05 -8.59 20.06
C GLU A 35 -15.59 -8.41 19.60
N GLY A 36 -14.67 -8.26 20.56
CA GLY A 36 -13.23 -8.14 20.28
C GLY A 36 -12.82 -6.88 19.53
N LEU A 37 -11.56 -6.84 19.11
CA LEU A 37 -10.93 -5.78 18.34
C LEU A 37 -11.23 -5.91 16.85
N ILE A 38 -11.44 -4.78 16.19
CA ILE A 38 -11.43 -4.70 14.72
C ILE A 38 -10.28 -3.82 14.29
N LEU A 39 -9.35 -4.41 13.53
CA LEU A 39 -8.34 -3.68 12.78
C LEU A 39 -8.92 -3.34 11.40
N SER A 40 -9.20 -2.07 11.16
CA SER A 40 -9.72 -1.59 9.88
C SER A 40 -8.63 -0.93 9.05
N ALA A 41 -8.55 -1.27 7.76
CA ALA A 41 -7.74 -0.56 6.78
C ALA A 41 -8.64 0.04 5.69
N LEU A 42 -9.01 1.32 5.88
CA LEU A 42 -9.88 2.05 4.95
C LEU A 42 -9.05 2.74 3.88
N LEU A 43 -9.27 2.38 2.60
CA LEU A 43 -8.62 3.07 1.47
C LEU A 43 -9.23 4.47 1.29
N LEU A 44 -8.40 5.51 1.47
CA LEU A 44 -8.81 6.91 1.31
C LEU A 44 -8.61 7.39 -0.13
N THR A 45 -7.43 7.11 -0.70
CA THR A 45 -7.10 7.55 -2.07
C THR A 45 -6.17 6.56 -2.74
N ALA A 46 -6.36 6.35 -4.05
CA ALA A 46 -5.43 5.65 -4.92
C ALA A 46 -4.94 6.62 -6.00
N ARG A 47 -3.61 6.83 -6.08
CA ARG A 47 -3.00 7.76 -7.05
C ARG A 47 -1.93 7.04 -7.85
N THR A 48 -1.78 7.38 -9.13
CA THR A 48 -0.64 6.89 -9.92
C THR A 48 0.66 7.37 -9.30
N ASP A 49 1.67 6.49 -9.24
CA ASP A 49 2.95 6.87 -8.68
C ASP A 49 3.58 8.03 -9.49
N PRO A 50 4.07 9.10 -8.83
CA PRO A 50 4.64 10.26 -9.51
C PRO A 50 5.87 9.90 -10.37
N GLN A 51 6.67 8.90 -9.99
CA GLN A 51 7.79 8.43 -10.79
C GLN A 51 7.34 7.80 -12.12
N ARG A 52 6.16 7.16 -12.13
CA ARG A 52 5.54 6.63 -13.35
C ARG A 52 5.08 7.76 -14.28
N ARG A 53 4.56 8.86 -13.71
CA ARG A 53 4.13 10.04 -14.48
C ARG A 53 5.31 10.75 -15.13
N ALA A 54 6.43 10.89 -14.42
CA ALA A 54 7.61 11.61 -14.90
C ALA A 54 8.34 10.89 -16.06
N ASN A 55 8.34 9.56 -16.06
CA ASN A 55 9.18 8.76 -16.97
C ASN A 55 8.45 8.13 -18.16
N GLY A 56 7.13 8.32 -18.28
CA GLY A 56 6.34 7.73 -19.37
C GLY A 56 6.48 6.20 -19.46
N PRO A 57 6.08 5.57 -20.59
CA PRO A 57 6.41 4.18 -20.86
C PRO A 57 7.91 4.01 -21.14
N ALA A 58 8.62 3.21 -20.33
CA ALA A 58 10.06 3.03 -20.45
C ALA A 58 10.46 2.24 -21.73
N ARG A 59 11.48 2.73 -22.45
CA ARG A 59 12.06 2.09 -23.64
C ARG A 59 12.99 0.90 -23.35
N ARG A 60 13.41 0.69 -22.09
CA ARG A 60 14.16 -0.50 -21.59
C ARG A 60 13.80 -0.69 -20.10
N ARG A 61 13.35 -1.87 -19.70
CA ARG A 61 12.58 -2.09 -18.45
C ARG A 61 13.45 -2.53 -17.25
N PRO A 62 13.27 -1.96 -16.04
CA PRO A 62 13.58 -2.65 -14.77
C PRO A 62 12.50 -3.73 -14.46
N TYR A 63 12.87 -4.74 -13.65
CA TYR A 63 11.99 -5.86 -13.28
C TYR A 63 10.79 -5.45 -12.40
N GLU A 64 10.97 -4.41 -11.58
CA GLU A 64 9.91 -3.83 -10.73
C GLU A 64 9.65 -2.38 -11.15
N ARG A 65 8.37 -2.04 -11.34
CA ARG A 65 7.94 -0.71 -11.75
C ARG A 65 6.99 -0.09 -10.72
N PRO A 66 7.20 1.15 -10.27
CA PRO A 66 6.22 1.84 -9.43
C PRO A 66 4.92 2.07 -10.23
N LEU A 67 3.78 1.66 -9.64
CA LEU A 67 2.47 1.69 -10.27
C LEU A 67 1.58 2.77 -9.64
N ALA A 68 1.37 2.69 -8.32
CA ALA A 68 0.44 3.52 -7.59
C ALA A 68 0.90 3.74 -6.14
N ARG A 69 0.43 4.84 -5.55
CA ARG A 69 0.47 5.12 -4.13
C ARG A 69 -0.95 5.02 -3.58
N LEU A 70 -1.13 4.19 -2.55
CA LEU A 70 -2.42 3.97 -1.90
C LEU A 70 -2.36 4.52 -0.49
N ARG A 71 -3.26 5.44 -0.16
CA ARG A 71 -3.34 6.03 1.18
C ARG A 71 -4.47 5.36 1.95
N TYR A 72 -4.13 4.78 3.09
CA TYR A 72 -5.03 4.10 4.00
C TYR A 72 -5.15 4.85 5.32
N LEU A 73 -6.33 4.79 5.93
CA LEU A 73 -6.51 5.01 7.35
C LEU A 73 -6.53 3.65 8.04
N ILE A 74 -5.56 3.43 8.92
CA ILE A 74 -5.53 2.27 9.80
C ILE A 74 -6.16 2.68 11.13
N SER A 75 -7.19 1.97 11.56
CA SER A 75 -7.89 2.29 12.80
C SER A 75 -8.23 1.03 13.58
N VAL A 76 -8.23 1.14 14.90
CA VAL A 76 -8.61 0.03 15.80
C VAL A 76 -9.93 0.40 16.49
N ALA A 77 -10.88 -0.53 16.49
CA ALA A 77 -12.16 -0.39 17.18
C ALA A 77 -12.34 -1.49 18.21
N THR A 78 -12.90 -1.13 19.36
CA THR A 78 -13.28 -2.03 20.45
C THR A 78 -14.68 -1.68 20.94
N PRO A 79 -15.44 -2.64 21.53
CA PRO A 79 -16.74 -2.38 22.12
C PRO A 79 -16.63 -1.40 23.29
N GLU A 80 -15.53 -1.48 24.04
CA GLU A 80 -15.21 -0.61 25.16
C GLU A 80 -14.04 0.32 24.80
N ARG A 81 -14.15 1.63 25.06
CA ARG A 81 -13.00 2.54 24.94
C ARG A 81 -12.00 2.21 26.06
N ASN A 82 -11.01 1.39 25.76
CA ASN A 82 -10.01 0.91 26.72
C ASN A 82 -8.58 1.04 26.14
N ALA A 83 -7.59 1.01 27.04
CA ALA A 83 -6.17 1.12 26.70
C ALA A 83 -5.70 0.05 25.70
N GLN A 84 -6.41 -1.08 25.64
CA GLN A 84 -6.15 -2.18 24.72
C GLN A 84 -6.21 -1.77 23.25
N ALA A 85 -7.13 -0.87 22.87
CA ALA A 85 -7.22 -0.36 21.50
C ALA A 85 -5.99 0.48 21.11
N GLU A 86 -5.45 1.23 22.06
CA GLU A 86 -4.24 2.06 21.86
C GLU A 86 -2.99 1.18 21.79
N GLU A 87 -2.85 0.20 22.68
CA GLU A 87 -1.74 -0.78 22.66
C GLU A 87 -1.72 -1.60 21.36
N ALA A 88 -2.89 -2.04 20.89
CA ALA A 88 -3.03 -2.72 19.62
C ALA A 88 -2.61 -1.81 18.46
N LEU A 89 -3.05 -0.54 18.45
CA LEU A 89 -2.66 0.41 17.42
C LEU A 89 -1.15 0.66 17.39
N LEU A 90 -0.52 0.83 18.56
CA LEU A 90 0.92 1.01 18.68
C LEU A 90 1.69 -0.20 18.15
N SER A 91 1.24 -1.42 18.47
CA SER A 91 1.84 -2.65 17.93
C SER A 91 1.77 -2.68 16.39
N VAL A 92 0.62 -2.32 15.83
CA VAL A 92 0.44 -2.24 14.37
C VAL A 92 1.31 -1.15 13.74
N MET A 93 1.47 0.01 14.39
CA MET A 93 2.38 1.06 13.93
C MET A 93 3.82 0.57 13.87
N THR A 94 4.30 -0.12 14.92
CA THR A 94 5.66 -0.69 14.94
C THR A 94 5.88 -1.70 13.81
N TRP A 95 4.88 -2.54 13.49
CA TRP A 95 4.99 -3.47 12.37
C TRP A 95 4.98 -2.75 11.02
N ALA A 96 4.17 -1.70 10.88
CA ALA A 96 4.12 -0.89 9.67
C ALA A 96 5.48 -0.23 9.37
N GLU A 97 6.16 0.32 10.38
CA GLU A 97 7.52 0.90 10.23
C GLU A 97 8.55 -0.11 9.71
N GLY A 98 8.41 -1.38 10.10
CA GLY A 98 9.30 -2.46 9.67
C GLY A 98 8.97 -3.05 8.30
N THR A 99 7.85 -2.66 7.68
CA THR A 99 7.35 -3.31 6.47
C THR A 99 7.78 -2.57 5.21
N ALA A 100 8.56 -3.24 4.35
CA ALA A 100 9.06 -2.64 3.12
C ALA A 100 7.93 -2.23 2.15
N GLY A 101 7.94 -0.97 1.72
CA GLY A 101 6.94 -0.42 0.79
C GLY A 101 5.69 0.15 1.47
N LEU A 102 5.69 0.23 2.80
CA LEU A 102 4.71 0.96 3.60
C LEU A 102 5.40 2.15 4.29
N ASP A 103 4.76 3.31 4.24
CA ASP A 103 5.27 4.55 4.81
C ASP A 103 4.23 5.11 5.80
N LEU A 104 4.61 5.30 7.07
CA LEU A 104 3.78 6.00 8.04
C LEU A 104 3.69 7.49 7.70
N LEU A 105 2.47 8.02 7.66
CA LEU A 105 2.23 9.43 7.43
C LEU A 105 2.07 10.15 8.77
N THR A 106 2.76 11.27 8.92
CA THR A 106 2.71 12.13 10.12
C THR A 106 1.50 13.08 10.14
N GLU A 107 0.67 13.04 9.11
CA GLU A 107 -0.57 13.81 9.05
C GLU A 107 -1.58 13.22 10.03
N ASP A 108 -2.22 14.08 10.82
CA ASP A 108 -3.30 13.65 11.70
C ASP A 108 -4.59 13.44 10.90
N PRO A 109 -5.36 12.37 11.19
CA PRO A 109 -6.67 12.16 10.57
C PRO A 109 -7.64 13.26 10.98
N SER A 110 -8.28 13.89 10.00
CA SER A 110 -9.18 15.02 10.24
C SER A 110 -10.40 14.59 11.06
N PRO A 111 -10.80 15.34 12.11
CA PRO A 111 -12.02 15.07 12.87
C PRO A 111 -13.29 15.02 12.01
N SER A 112 -13.32 15.77 10.90
CA SER A 112 -14.47 15.80 9.97
C SER A 112 -14.68 14.49 9.22
N TRP A 113 -13.65 13.65 9.08
CA TRP A 113 -13.79 12.37 8.38
C TRP A 113 -14.67 11.40 9.15
N TRP A 114 -14.49 11.33 10.48
CA TRP A 114 -15.32 10.50 11.35
C TRP A 114 -16.81 10.87 11.27
N GLN A 115 -17.10 12.18 11.22
CA GLN A 115 -18.46 12.68 11.01
C GLN A 115 -19.01 12.26 9.65
N ALA A 116 -18.22 12.39 8.57
CA ALA A 116 -18.64 12.00 7.23
C ALA A 116 -18.91 10.50 7.10
N TRP A 117 -18.19 9.67 7.86
CA TRP A 117 -18.39 8.22 7.91
C TRP A 117 -19.50 7.77 8.87
N GLY A 118 -20.05 8.69 9.68
CA GLY A 118 -21.08 8.34 10.66
C GLY A 118 -20.56 7.46 11.81
N THR A 119 -19.25 7.43 12.04
CA THR A 119 -18.60 6.60 13.06
C THR A 119 -17.90 7.48 14.10
N PRO A 120 -17.90 7.09 15.38
CA PRO A 120 -17.18 7.85 16.40
C PRO A 120 -15.65 7.81 16.13
N PRO A 121 -14.91 8.89 16.46
CA PRO A 121 -13.45 8.88 16.40
C PRO A 121 -12.88 7.75 17.26
N ARG A 122 -11.87 7.08 16.73
CA ARG A 122 -11.18 5.94 17.36
C ARG A 122 -9.68 6.00 17.05
N PRO A 123 -8.82 5.32 17.83
CA PRO A 123 -7.38 5.33 17.62
C PRO A 123 -7.04 4.93 16.17
N SER A 124 -6.24 5.76 15.51
CA SER A 124 -5.93 5.58 14.09
C SER A 124 -4.66 6.32 13.67
N PHE A 125 -4.03 5.85 12.61
CA PHE A 125 -2.93 6.54 11.92
C PHE A 125 -3.08 6.40 10.41
N LEU A 126 -2.33 7.22 9.67
CA LEU A 126 -2.32 7.22 8.22
C LEU A 126 -1.12 6.45 7.67
N LEU A 127 -1.37 5.68 6.62
CA LEU A 127 -0.38 4.82 5.99
C LEU A 127 -0.41 5.01 4.48
N GLU A 128 0.74 5.12 3.84
CA GLU A 128 0.86 5.05 2.38
C GLU A 128 1.53 3.73 1.97
N ALA A 129 0.93 3.02 1.02
CA ALA A 129 1.49 1.83 0.42
C ALA A 129 1.97 2.10 -1.01
N SER A 130 3.22 1.73 -1.28
CA SER A 130 3.85 1.80 -2.59
C SER A 130 3.58 0.53 -3.39
N VAL A 131 2.71 0.64 -4.38
CA VAL A 131 2.37 -0.47 -5.27
C VAL A 131 3.37 -0.54 -6.41
N THR A 132 3.97 -1.70 -6.60
CA THR A 132 4.84 -2.03 -7.72
C THR A 132 4.20 -3.09 -8.61
N GLU A 133 4.48 -3.01 -9.91
CA GLU A 133 4.12 -4.00 -10.91
C GLU A 133 5.40 -4.72 -11.34
N THR A 134 5.41 -6.04 -11.19
CA THR A 134 6.42 -6.93 -11.77
C THR A 134 6.11 -7.07 -13.25
N SER A 135 6.99 -6.53 -14.11
CA SER A 135 6.80 -6.61 -15.55
C SER A 135 7.81 -7.57 -16.17
N GLN A 136 7.32 -8.64 -16.79
CA GLN A 136 8.18 -9.50 -17.58
C GLN A 136 8.59 -8.73 -18.86
N PRO A 137 9.89 -8.60 -19.16
CA PRO A 137 10.30 -7.98 -20.42
C PRO A 137 9.78 -8.86 -21.58
N PRO A 138 9.25 -8.25 -22.66
CA PRO A 138 8.97 -9.01 -23.87
C PRO A 138 10.27 -9.64 -24.38
N ASP A 139 10.22 -10.89 -24.83
CA ASP A 139 11.31 -11.57 -25.55
C ASP A 139 11.59 -10.81 -26.85
N THR A 140 12.35 -9.73 -26.74
CA THR A 140 12.70 -8.88 -27.86
C THR A 140 14.06 -9.37 -28.36
N PRO A 141 14.17 -9.88 -29.60
CA PRO A 141 15.46 -10.33 -30.10
C PRO A 141 16.44 -9.15 -30.08
N VAL A 142 17.56 -9.34 -29.39
CA VAL A 142 18.65 -8.36 -29.36
C VAL A 142 19.19 -8.23 -30.78
N VAL A 143 18.92 -7.10 -31.44
CA VAL A 143 19.51 -6.79 -32.75
C VAL A 143 21.02 -6.60 -32.54
N LYS A 144 21.79 -7.66 -32.85
CA LYS A 144 23.25 -7.70 -32.65
C LYS A 144 24.04 -6.93 -33.71
N LYS A 145 23.45 -6.66 -34.88
CA LYS A 145 24.09 -5.89 -35.95
C LYS A 145 23.07 -5.03 -36.68
N HIS A 146 23.34 -3.73 -36.71
CA HIS A 146 22.80 -2.85 -37.74
C HIS A 146 23.75 -2.92 -38.93
N GLN A 147 23.38 -3.67 -39.97
CA GLN A 147 24.08 -3.57 -41.25
C GLN A 147 23.35 -2.50 -42.06
N ILE A 148 24.01 -1.36 -42.24
CA ILE A 148 23.57 -0.31 -43.15
C ILE A 148 24.34 -0.56 -44.43
N ASP A 149 23.69 -1.20 -45.41
CA ASP A 149 24.24 -1.25 -46.76
C ASP A 149 24.01 0.13 -47.40
N LEU A 150 25.08 0.93 -47.42
CA LEU A 150 25.14 2.16 -48.22
C LEU A 150 25.16 1.74 -49.69
N VAL A 151 24.00 1.75 -50.35
CA VAL A 151 23.88 1.60 -51.80
C VAL A 151 24.69 2.72 -52.46
N GLY A 152 25.57 2.29 -53.37
CA GLY A 152 26.74 3.02 -53.80
C GLY A 152 26.48 4.36 -54.48
N ARG A 153 27.41 5.28 -54.24
CA ARG A 153 27.63 6.45 -55.08
C ARG A 153 28.85 6.13 -55.94
N GLU A 154 28.63 5.69 -57.16
CA GLU A 154 29.72 5.60 -58.14
C GLU A 154 30.23 7.01 -58.49
N PRO A 155 31.54 7.19 -58.70
CA PRO A 155 32.12 8.46 -59.10
C PRO A 155 31.90 8.67 -60.60
N GLY A 156 31.23 9.77 -60.94
CA GLY A 156 31.21 10.36 -62.29
C GLY A 156 31.94 11.68 -62.28
#